data_AF-A0A6U6L4H9-F1
#
_entry.id   AF-A0A6U6L4H9-F1
#
_cell.length_a   1.000
_cell.length_b   1.000
_cell.length_c   1.000
_cell.angle_alpha   90.00
_cell.angle_beta   90.00
_cell.angle_gamma   90.00
#
_symmetry.space_group_name_H-M   'P 1'
#
loop_
_entity.id
_entity.type
_entity.pdbx_description
1 polymer ?
#
loop_
_entity_poly.entity_id
_entity_poly.type
_entity_poly.pdbx_seq_one_letter_code
_entity_poly.pdbx_strand_id
1 'polypeptide(L)'
;MCCGVADQYAYDEYAGYYDVKGCGECHDECFWMGEPGATYNPSFEPGSNPWHTPIAYDTLGNVKGFFTCRLSGSRTSDKSTDLRWLKDDRDITTFSPRKCAGKGQPSPKYRADEYMGCYNSGYPSALPELVGGGQPLSFSKCSDACASRNYHYFGRSGNGQCRCGGRTKDDYTFQRFGPIRYGDSNYCECDSDNVGNGVCTYRVVDQFDPNTARKHHPCRYLPAYDMRKQCYIACRDANQSMSNQLTCKMLETMGMTYLSKTINKHNDEGGSQLHMLGGDAGGSGSNLGTF
;
A
#
# COMPACT_ATOMS: atom_id res chain seq x y z
N MET A 1 6.12 -29.86 -25.66
CA MET A 1 4.72 -29.57 -26.03
C MET A 1 3.91 -29.55 -24.74
N CYS A 2 3.70 -28.38 -24.15
CA CYS A 2 2.75 -28.25 -23.05
C CYS A 2 1.38 -28.09 -23.68
N CYS A 3 0.59 -29.17 -23.63
CA CYS A 3 -0.78 -29.18 -24.10
C CYS A 3 -1.58 -28.12 -23.32
N GLY A 4 -2.23 -27.22 -24.07
CA GLY A 4 -3.37 -26.49 -23.55
C GLY A 4 -4.44 -27.51 -23.17
N VAL A 5 -4.87 -27.46 -21.92
CA VAL A 5 -6.10 -28.13 -21.48
C VAL A 5 -7.09 -27.01 -21.22
N ALA A 6 -7.64 -26.42 -22.28
CA ALA A 6 -8.58 -25.31 -22.20
C ALA A 6 -9.91 -25.68 -21.52
N ASP A 7 -10.13 -26.96 -21.18
CA ASP A 7 -11.47 -27.46 -20.84
C ASP A 7 -11.61 -27.99 -19.39
N GLN A 8 -10.61 -27.79 -18.51
CA GLN A 8 -10.75 -28.10 -17.06
C GLN A 8 -10.62 -26.89 -16.14
N TYR A 9 -10.35 -25.69 -16.67
CA TYR A 9 -10.25 -24.43 -15.92
C TYR A 9 -11.60 -23.73 -15.79
N ALA A 10 -12.63 -24.44 -15.33
CA ALA A 10 -13.92 -23.81 -15.03
C ALA A 10 -13.74 -22.82 -13.85
N TYR A 11 -13.54 -21.54 -14.19
CA TYR A 11 -13.50 -20.33 -13.35
C TYR A 11 -12.31 -20.17 -12.37
N ASP A 12 -11.11 -19.89 -12.90
CA ASP A 12 -10.14 -19.06 -12.14
C ASP A 12 -10.49 -17.58 -12.39
N GLU A 13 -11.27 -16.98 -11.48
CA GLU A 13 -11.69 -15.58 -11.61
C GLU A 13 -10.52 -14.59 -11.49
N TYR A 14 -9.36 -15.04 -11.02
CA TYR A 14 -8.14 -14.27 -10.90
C TYR A 14 -7.24 -14.46 -12.14
N ALA A 15 -7.39 -15.53 -12.90
CA ALA A 15 -6.67 -15.69 -14.17
C ALA A 15 -6.95 -14.53 -15.15
N GLY A 16 -5.89 -14.05 -15.81
CA GLY A 16 -6.00 -12.97 -16.77
C GLY A 16 -4.70 -12.23 -16.99
N TYR A 17 -4.80 -11.01 -17.50
CA TYR A 17 -3.64 -10.20 -17.86
C TYR A 17 -3.33 -9.18 -16.79
N TYR A 18 -2.06 -9.11 -16.41
CA TYR A 18 -1.54 -8.24 -15.36
C TYR A 18 -0.40 -7.36 -15.84
N ASP A 19 -0.26 -6.21 -15.19
CA ASP A 19 0.86 -5.28 -15.34
C ASP A 19 1.91 -5.61 -14.27
N VAL A 20 2.55 -6.77 -14.41
CA VAL A 20 3.55 -7.27 -13.44
C VAL A 20 4.81 -6.40 -13.48
N LYS A 21 5.10 -5.79 -14.63
CA LYS A 21 6.29 -4.96 -14.86
C LYS A 21 6.08 -3.48 -14.54
N GLY A 22 4.85 -3.05 -14.27
CA GLY A 22 4.52 -1.65 -13.97
C GLY A 22 4.66 -0.70 -15.17
N CYS A 23 4.56 -1.19 -16.41
CA CYS A 23 4.71 -0.37 -17.61
C CYS A 23 3.43 0.39 -18.02
N GLY A 24 2.33 0.19 -17.29
CA GLY A 24 1.05 0.86 -17.59
C GLY A 24 0.13 0.08 -18.53
N GLU A 25 0.53 -1.12 -18.95
CA GLU A 25 -0.26 -2.01 -19.79
C GLU A 25 -0.10 -3.46 -19.33
N CYS A 26 -1.16 -4.26 -19.39
CA CYS A 26 -1.08 -5.66 -18.96
C CYS A 26 -0.73 -6.60 -20.11
N HIS A 27 0.48 -7.14 -20.10
CA HIS A 27 0.93 -8.12 -21.09
C HIS A 27 1.27 -9.48 -20.49
N ASP A 28 1.34 -9.56 -19.16
CA ASP A 28 1.76 -10.76 -18.45
C ASP A 28 0.51 -11.57 -18.07
N GLU A 29 0.45 -12.83 -18.47
CA GLU A 29 -0.72 -13.68 -18.21
C GLU A 29 -0.53 -14.44 -16.91
N CYS A 30 -1.35 -14.17 -15.91
CA CYS A 30 -1.27 -14.82 -14.61
C CYS A 30 -2.45 -15.75 -14.36
N PHE A 31 -2.19 -16.81 -13.60
CA PHE A 31 -3.14 -17.88 -13.29
C PHE A 31 -2.61 -18.71 -12.12
N TRP A 32 -3.50 -19.47 -11.49
CA TRP A 32 -3.10 -20.47 -10.49
C TRP A 32 -2.41 -21.69 -11.15
N MET A 33 -1.25 -22.07 -10.63
CA MET A 33 -0.51 -23.29 -11.03
C MET A 33 -0.37 -24.22 -9.82
N GLY A 34 -0.65 -25.52 -9.99
CA GLY A 34 -0.58 -26.50 -8.90
C GLY A 34 -1.14 -27.86 -9.27
N GLU A 35 -1.22 -28.76 -8.28
CA GLU A 35 -1.85 -30.08 -8.44
C GLU A 35 -3.34 -29.96 -8.82
N PRO A 36 -3.93 -30.92 -9.54
CA PRO A 36 -5.38 -30.97 -9.76
C PRO A 36 -6.13 -30.92 -8.42
N GLY A 37 -7.01 -29.93 -8.24
CA GLY A 37 -7.67 -29.67 -6.95
C GLY A 37 -6.96 -28.65 -6.04
N ALA A 38 -5.76 -28.16 -6.39
CA ALA A 38 -5.17 -26.99 -5.73
C ALA A 38 -5.99 -25.72 -5.96
N THR A 39 -6.79 -25.68 -7.05
CA THR A 39 -7.80 -24.66 -7.35
C THR A 39 -9.23 -25.13 -7.06
N TYR A 40 -9.41 -26.33 -6.53
CA TYR A 40 -10.72 -26.92 -6.24
C TYR A 40 -10.57 -27.91 -5.08
N ASN A 41 -10.48 -27.38 -3.86
CA ASN A 41 -10.52 -28.18 -2.66
C ASN A 41 -11.83 -27.83 -1.94
N PRO A 42 -12.76 -28.76 -1.68
CA PRO A 42 -13.99 -28.43 -0.95
C PRO A 42 -13.76 -27.96 0.50
N SER A 43 -12.52 -28.04 1.00
CA SER A 43 -12.08 -27.44 2.27
C SER A 43 -11.27 -26.14 2.10
N PHE A 44 -11.07 -25.68 0.86
CA PHE A 44 -10.28 -24.51 0.46
C PHE A 44 -10.89 -23.91 -0.81
N GLU A 45 -11.65 -22.82 -0.68
CA GLU A 45 -12.45 -22.28 -1.79
C GLU A 45 -11.68 -22.17 -3.11
N PRO A 46 -12.31 -22.50 -4.25
CA PRO A 46 -11.66 -22.45 -5.55
C PRO A 46 -11.09 -21.06 -5.83
N GLY A 47 -9.79 -21.00 -6.15
CA GLY A 47 -9.13 -19.77 -6.59
C GLY A 47 -9.07 -18.68 -5.52
N SER A 48 -8.44 -18.93 -4.38
CA SER A 48 -8.22 -17.85 -3.38
C SER A 48 -7.58 -16.62 -4.04
N ASN A 49 -7.97 -15.42 -3.62
CA ASN A 49 -7.44 -14.21 -4.23
C ASN A 49 -5.93 -14.14 -4.02
N PRO A 50 -5.13 -14.11 -5.09
CA PRO A 50 -3.68 -14.11 -4.96
C PRO A 50 -3.18 -12.86 -4.22
N TRP A 51 -3.97 -11.78 -4.15
CA TRP A 51 -3.63 -10.62 -3.36
C TRP A 51 -3.57 -10.88 -1.85
N HIS A 52 -4.25 -11.92 -1.37
CA HIS A 52 -4.29 -12.29 0.06
C HIS A 52 -3.48 -13.55 0.34
N THR A 53 -3.57 -14.52 -0.56
CA THR A 53 -2.98 -15.85 -0.41
C THR A 53 -2.44 -16.26 -1.77
N PRO A 54 -1.23 -15.83 -2.17
CA PRO A 54 -0.65 -16.20 -3.45
C PRO A 54 -0.10 -17.63 -3.48
N ILE A 55 -0.10 -18.33 -2.35
CA ILE A 55 0.39 -19.70 -2.18
C ILE A 55 -0.67 -20.51 -1.44
N ALA A 56 -1.04 -21.65 -2.01
CA ALA A 56 -1.94 -22.63 -1.40
C ALA A 56 -1.12 -23.75 -0.73
N TYR A 57 -1.50 -24.11 0.49
CA TYR A 57 -0.86 -25.15 1.30
C TYR A 57 -1.87 -26.27 1.63
N ASP A 58 -1.41 -27.52 1.75
CA ASP A 58 -2.19 -28.59 2.34
C ASP A 58 -2.24 -28.50 3.89
N THR A 59 -3.02 -29.39 4.51
CA THR A 59 -3.17 -29.48 5.97
C THR A 59 -1.87 -29.85 6.71
N LEU A 60 -0.86 -30.31 5.98
CA LEU A 60 0.47 -30.66 6.49
C LEU A 60 1.50 -29.54 6.25
N GLY A 61 1.09 -28.42 5.64
CA GLY A 61 1.94 -27.28 5.33
C GLY A 61 2.76 -27.42 4.05
N ASN A 62 2.47 -28.39 3.18
CA ASN A 62 3.15 -28.52 1.90
C ASN A 62 2.47 -27.63 0.84
N VAL A 63 3.26 -27.02 -0.04
CA VAL A 63 2.73 -26.19 -1.14
C VAL A 63 1.98 -27.07 -2.14
N LYS A 64 0.71 -26.75 -2.39
CA LYS A 64 -0.17 -27.42 -3.37
C LYS A 64 -0.35 -26.63 -4.66
N GLY A 65 -0.23 -25.31 -4.57
CA GLY A 65 -0.30 -24.42 -5.72
C GLY A 65 0.19 -23.03 -5.39
N PHE A 66 0.41 -22.22 -6.41
CA PHE A 66 0.79 -20.82 -6.29
C PHE A 66 0.32 -20.03 -7.50
N PHE A 67 0.06 -18.75 -7.28
CA PHE A 67 -0.29 -17.83 -8.36
C PHE A 67 0.98 -17.43 -9.11
N THR A 68 0.96 -17.59 -10.42
CA THR A 68 2.14 -17.37 -11.26
C THR A 68 1.78 -16.60 -12.52
N CYS A 69 2.75 -15.86 -13.05
CA CYS A 69 2.60 -15.03 -14.23
C CYS A 69 3.58 -15.45 -15.32
N ARG A 70 3.06 -15.75 -16.50
CA ARG A 70 3.83 -15.88 -17.74
C ARG A 70 4.20 -14.50 -18.26
N LEU A 71 5.47 -14.13 -18.17
CA LEU A 71 5.94 -12.80 -18.54
C LEU A 71 6.05 -12.63 -20.06
N SER A 72 5.48 -11.55 -20.58
CA SER A 72 5.58 -11.12 -21.97
C SER A 72 7.03 -10.80 -22.38
N GLY A 73 7.43 -11.04 -23.63
CA GLY A 73 8.76 -10.65 -24.14
C GLY A 73 9.95 -11.50 -23.64
N SER A 74 9.72 -12.53 -22.83
CA SER A 74 10.74 -13.54 -22.53
C SER A 74 11.03 -14.36 -23.80
N ARG A 75 12.29 -14.42 -24.25
CA ARG A 75 12.72 -15.17 -25.45
C ARG A 75 12.66 -16.70 -25.32
N THR A 76 12.21 -17.19 -24.17
CA THR A 76 11.99 -18.61 -23.87
C THR A 76 10.56 -18.76 -23.41
N SER A 77 9.79 -19.66 -24.04
CA SER A 77 8.37 -19.94 -23.81
C SER A 77 8.00 -20.39 -22.39
N ASP A 78 8.98 -20.54 -21.50
CA ASP A 78 8.88 -21.33 -20.27
C ASP A 78 9.14 -20.53 -18.98
N LYS A 79 9.13 -19.18 -19.03
CA LYS A 79 9.36 -18.35 -17.83
C LYS A 79 8.07 -17.80 -17.24
N SER A 80 7.41 -18.64 -16.44
CA SER A 80 6.45 -18.17 -15.44
C SER A 80 7.20 -17.70 -14.17
N THR A 81 6.65 -16.76 -13.41
CA THR A 81 7.20 -16.36 -12.10
C THR A 81 7.22 -17.59 -11.17
N ASP A 82 8.36 -17.95 -10.60
CA ASP A 82 8.45 -19.13 -9.74
C ASP A 82 8.01 -18.82 -8.29
N LEU A 83 7.93 -19.86 -7.47
CA LEU A 83 7.66 -19.74 -6.03
C LEU A 83 8.66 -18.85 -5.29
N ARG A 84 9.87 -18.65 -5.81
CA ARG A 84 10.87 -17.79 -5.17
C ARG A 84 10.52 -16.33 -5.37
N TRP A 85 9.96 -15.96 -6.53
CA TRP A 85 9.40 -14.62 -6.73
C TRP A 85 8.36 -14.21 -5.67
N LEU A 86 7.66 -15.18 -5.08
CA LEU A 86 6.73 -14.96 -3.95
C LEU A 86 7.38 -15.09 -2.56
N LYS A 87 8.60 -15.63 -2.45
CA LYS A 87 9.26 -15.98 -1.17
C LYS A 87 10.60 -15.25 -0.92
N ASP A 88 11.19 -14.58 -1.91
CA ASP A 88 12.57 -14.03 -1.83
C ASP A 88 12.64 -12.70 -1.05
N ASP A 89 11.52 -11.98 -0.92
CA ASP A 89 11.41 -10.92 0.09
C ASP A 89 10.80 -11.53 1.34
N ARG A 90 11.55 -11.46 2.45
CA ARG A 90 11.24 -12.07 3.75
C ARG A 90 9.93 -11.61 4.42
N ASP A 91 9.06 -10.92 3.69
CA ASP A 91 7.74 -10.44 4.13
C ASP A 91 6.70 -10.30 2.98
N ILE A 92 6.88 -10.91 1.80
CA ILE A 92 5.82 -10.88 0.77
C ILE A 92 4.76 -11.95 1.05
N THR A 93 3.69 -11.53 1.72
CA THR A 93 2.44 -12.30 1.87
C THR A 93 1.40 -11.91 0.81
N THR A 94 1.72 -10.99 -0.11
CA THR A 94 0.73 -10.38 -1.02
C THR A 94 1.23 -10.32 -2.46
N PHE A 95 0.52 -10.95 -3.39
CA PHE A 95 0.57 -10.53 -4.79
C PHE A 95 -0.09 -9.14 -4.85
N SER A 96 0.43 -8.19 -5.60
CA SER A 96 -0.26 -6.91 -5.84
C SER A 96 -0.18 -6.36 -7.27
N PRO A 97 0.30 -7.10 -8.30
CA PRO A 97 0.12 -6.67 -9.69
C PRO A 97 -1.34 -6.40 -10.05
N ARG A 98 -1.52 -5.42 -10.95
CA ARG A 98 -2.83 -4.94 -11.40
C ARG A 98 -3.41 -5.82 -12.49
N LYS A 99 -4.63 -6.35 -12.29
CA LYS A 99 -5.38 -7.09 -13.30
C LYS A 99 -6.05 -6.12 -14.28
N CYS A 100 -5.88 -6.35 -15.57
CA CYS A 100 -6.56 -5.61 -16.64
C CYS A 100 -7.83 -6.32 -17.11
N ALA A 101 -8.67 -5.55 -17.82
CA ALA A 101 -9.81 -6.08 -18.57
C ALA A 101 -9.41 -7.06 -19.69
N GLY A 102 -8.15 -7.01 -20.16
CA GLY A 102 -7.63 -7.90 -21.18
C GLY A 102 -6.17 -7.63 -21.52
N LYS A 103 -5.63 -8.41 -22.45
CA LYS A 103 -4.25 -8.28 -22.94
C LYS A 103 -4.02 -6.94 -23.63
N GLY A 104 -2.90 -6.29 -23.31
CA GLY A 104 -2.51 -5.00 -23.87
C GLY A 104 -3.42 -3.85 -23.49
N GLN A 105 -4.39 -4.06 -22.60
CA GLN A 105 -5.23 -2.99 -22.10
C GLN A 105 -4.44 -2.13 -21.11
N PRO A 106 -4.78 -0.84 -20.98
CA PRO A 106 -4.15 0.03 -20.01
C PRO A 106 -4.37 -0.54 -18.61
N SER A 107 -3.30 -0.58 -17.83
CA SER A 107 -3.41 -1.00 -16.44
C SER A 107 -4.25 0.02 -15.69
N PRO A 108 -5.19 -0.44 -14.82
CA PRO A 108 -5.98 0.46 -14.01
C PRO A 108 -5.06 1.45 -13.28
N LYS A 109 -5.42 2.75 -13.31
CA LYS A 109 -4.57 3.80 -12.72
C LYS A 109 -4.34 3.64 -11.21
N TYR A 110 -5.09 2.76 -10.55
CA TYR A 110 -4.92 2.45 -9.14
C TYR A 110 -4.89 0.94 -8.93
N ARG A 111 -3.85 0.51 -8.22
CA ARG A 111 -3.90 -0.29 -6.98
C ARG A 111 -2.50 -0.77 -6.64
N ALA A 112 -1.95 -0.19 -5.59
CA ALA A 112 -1.12 -0.94 -4.66
C ALA A 112 -1.92 -0.94 -3.37
N ASP A 113 -2.81 -1.91 -3.19
CA ASP A 113 -3.42 -2.17 -1.89
C ASP A 113 -2.62 -3.30 -1.24
N GLU A 114 -2.20 -3.10 -0.01
CA GLU A 114 -1.42 -4.06 0.77
C GLU A 114 -2.37 -4.73 1.77
N TYR A 115 -2.48 -6.07 1.72
CA TYR A 115 -3.26 -6.80 2.71
C TYR A 115 -2.51 -6.79 4.05
N MET A 116 -3.16 -6.23 5.07
CA MET A 116 -2.57 -6.10 6.40
C MET A 116 -2.90 -7.31 7.28
N GLY A 117 -3.95 -8.05 6.96
CA GLY A 117 -4.38 -9.23 7.71
C GLY A 117 -5.88 -9.22 8.09
N CYS A 118 -6.28 -10.30 8.75
CA CYS A 118 -7.59 -10.44 9.37
C CYS A 118 -7.48 -10.04 10.85
N TYR A 119 -8.34 -9.13 11.29
CA TYR A 119 -8.33 -8.61 12.67
C TYR A 119 -9.65 -8.83 13.37
N ASN A 120 -9.62 -8.94 14.70
CA ASN A 120 -10.86 -9.01 15.47
C ASN A 120 -11.68 -7.74 15.25
N SER A 121 -12.99 -7.93 15.05
CA SER A 121 -13.93 -6.83 15.13
C SER A 121 -14.14 -6.43 16.61
N GLY A 122 -14.46 -5.17 16.86
CA GLY A 122 -14.71 -4.67 18.21
C GLY A 122 -15.55 -3.40 18.18
N TYR A 123 -16.00 -2.98 19.36
CA TYR A 123 -16.79 -1.75 19.54
C TYR A 123 -16.09 -0.78 20.49
N PRO A 124 -15.88 0.50 20.11
CA PRO A 124 -16.10 1.04 18.76
C PRO A 124 -15.15 0.40 17.73
N SER A 125 -15.56 0.37 16.46
CA SER A 125 -14.79 -0.28 15.39
C SER A 125 -13.40 0.35 15.24
N ALA A 126 -12.40 -0.50 15.02
CA ALA A 126 -11.02 -0.09 14.77
C ALA A 126 -10.89 0.71 13.45
N LEU A 127 -11.79 0.45 12.50
CA LEU A 127 -12.02 1.27 11.31
C LEU A 127 -13.37 2.00 11.50
N PRO A 128 -13.37 3.21 12.06
CA PRO A 128 -14.59 3.82 12.59
C PRO A 128 -15.63 4.17 11.52
N GLU A 129 -15.20 4.37 10.28
CA GLU A 129 -15.98 5.09 9.28
C GLU A 129 -16.70 4.11 8.36
N LEU A 130 -17.99 3.94 8.56
CA LEU A 130 -18.81 3.08 7.71
C LEU A 130 -19.11 3.79 6.38
N VAL A 131 -18.87 3.11 5.27
CA VAL A 131 -19.10 3.64 3.92
C VAL A 131 -20.10 2.77 3.17
N GLY A 132 -20.85 3.39 2.24
CA GLY A 132 -21.92 2.71 1.51
C GLY A 132 -23.22 2.56 2.31
N GLY A 133 -23.38 3.29 3.42
CA GLY A 133 -24.61 3.24 4.23
C GLY A 133 -24.87 1.87 4.87
N GLY A 134 -23.81 1.07 5.08
CA GLY A 134 -23.92 -0.30 5.59
C GLY A 134 -24.26 -1.35 4.52
N GLN A 135 -24.41 -0.96 3.25
CA GLN A 135 -24.56 -1.90 2.16
C GLN A 135 -23.23 -2.64 1.87
N PRO A 136 -23.29 -3.90 1.42
CA PRO A 136 -22.10 -4.62 0.99
C PRO A 136 -21.39 -3.89 -0.14
N LEU A 137 -20.08 -3.67 0.00
CA LEU A 137 -19.23 -3.24 -1.09
C LEU A 137 -18.24 -4.35 -1.43
N SER A 138 -18.00 -4.53 -2.73
CA SER A 138 -16.88 -5.35 -3.19
C SER A 138 -15.56 -4.74 -2.71
N PHE A 139 -14.51 -5.56 -2.64
CA PHE A 139 -13.14 -5.13 -2.34
C PHE A 139 -12.76 -3.84 -3.07
N SER A 140 -12.93 -3.84 -4.39
CA SER A 140 -12.68 -2.69 -5.26
C SER A 140 -13.41 -1.43 -4.81
N LYS A 141 -14.72 -1.53 -4.66
CA LYS A 141 -15.56 -0.37 -4.32
C LYS A 141 -15.26 0.13 -2.92
N CYS A 142 -14.88 -0.76 -2.00
CA CYS A 142 -14.49 -0.37 -0.65
C CYS A 142 -13.17 0.41 -0.64
N SER A 143 -12.14 -0.12 -1.32
CA SER A 143 -10.86 0.56 -1.52
C SER A 143 -11.06 1.97 -2.09
N ASP A 144 -11.75 2.07 -3.24
CA ASP A 144 -11.99 3.36 -3.93
C ASP A 144 -12.76 4.35 -3.03
N ALA A 145 -13.73 3.85 -2.27
CA ALA A 145 -14.55 4.69 -1.40
C ALA A 145 -13.78 5.19 -0.17
N CYS A 146 -12.83 4.42 0.36
CA CYS A 146 -11.97 4.87 1.45
C CYS A 146 -10.85 5.78 0.96
N ALA A 147 -10.25 5.44 -0.19
CA ALA A 147 -9.22 6.25 -0.83
C ALA A 147 -9.74 7.66 -1.18
N SER A 148 -10.91 7.76 -1.82
CA SER A 148 -11.56 9.05 -2.14
C SER A 148 -11.90 9.92 -0.92
N ARG A 149 -11.98 9.31 0.27
CA ARG A 149 -12.22 10.00 1.55
C ARG A 149 -10.94 10.31 2.33
N ASN A 150 -9.76 10.08 1.75
CA ASN A 150 -8.45 10.30 2.36
C ASN A 150 -8.20 9.43 3.60
N TYR A 151 -8.54 8.13 3.50
CA TYR A 151 -8.13 7.12 4.47
C TYR A 151 -7.02 6.25 3.88
N HIS A 152 -6.07 5.84 4.73
CA HIS A 152 -4.98 4.94 4.37
C HIS A 152 -5.35 3.48 4.56
N TYR A 153 -6.38 3.20 5.35
CA TYR A 153 -6.81 1.85 5.62
C TYR A 153 -8.30 1.68 5.33
N PHE A 154 -8.63 0.51 4.84
CA PHE A 154 -10.01 0.06 4.69
C PHE A 154 -10.13 -1.38 5.12
N GLY A 155 -11.36 -1.80 5.39
CA GLY A 155 -11.64 -3.18 5.66
C GLY A 155 -13.06 -3.58 5.37
N ARG A 156 -13.21 -4.88 5.05
CA ARG A 156 -14.50 -5.54 4.87
C ARG A 156 -14.78 -6.41 6.08
N SER A 157 -16.02 -6.43 6.55
CA SER A 157 -16.44 -7.23 7.71
C SER A 157 -17.87 -7.72 7.57
N GLY A 158 -18.23 -8.83 8.23
CA GLY A 158 -19.58 -9.42 8.16
C GLY A 158 -20.02 -9.62 6.71
N ASN A 159 -21.23 -9.21 6.37
CA ASN A 159 -21.78 -9.30 5.01
C ASN A 159 -21.17 -8.26 4.02
N GLY A 160 -19.84 -8.09 4.01
CA GLY A 160 -19.14 -7.21 3.07
C GLY A 160 -19.27 -5.72 3.40
N GLN A 161 -19.58 -5.38 4.65
CA GLN A 161 -19.64 -3.98 5.09
C GLN A 161 -18.27 -3.33 4.95
N CYS A 162 -18.23 -2.15 4.32
CA CYS A 162 -16.99 -1.41 4.10
C CYS A 162 -16.76 -0.37 5.20
N ARG A 163 -15.58 -0.41 5.81
CA ARG A 163 -15.15 0.56 6.80
C ARG A 163 -13.79 1.17 6.44
N CYS A 164 -13.60 2.44 6.79
CA CYS A 164 -12.34 3.16 6.57
C CYS A 164 -11.72 3.61 7.90
N GLY A 165 -10.41 3.80 7.90
CA GLY A 165 -9.67 4.27 9.06
C GLY A 165 -8.27 4.72 8.69
N GLY A 166 -7.60 5.35 9.66
CA GLY A 166 -6.27 5.91 9.50
C GLY A 166 -6.19 7.09 8.54
N ARG A 167 -6.09 8.29 9.10
CA ARG A 167 -5.88 9.54 8.34
C ARG A 167 -4.44 9.73 7.87
N THR A 168 -3.54 8.88 8.33
CA THR A 168 -2.12 8.84 7.99
C THR A 168 -1.69 7.39 7.87
N LYS A 169 -0.66 7.10 7.10
CA LYS A 169 -0.09 5.76 6.94
C LYS A 169 0.40 5.16 8.27
N ASP A 170 0.78 5.99 9.23
CA ASP A 170 1.29 5.54 10.54
C ASP A 170 0.16 5.29 11.58
N ASP A 171 -1.11 5.38 11.16
CA ASP A 171 -2.26 5.13 12.04
C ASP A 171 -2.65 3.64 12.03
N TYR A 172 -2.04 2.88 12.93
CA TYR A 172 -2.26 1.43 13.08
C TYR A 172 -3.45 1.06 13.96
N THR A 173 -4.43 1.95 14.14
CA THR A 173 -5.61 1.70 14.98
C THR A 173 -6.41 0.46 14.56
N PHE A 174 -6.32 0.06 13.29
CA PHE A 174 -6.91 -1.18 12.78
C PHE A 174 -6.44 -2.45 13.54
N GLN A 175 -5.25 -2.43 14.14
CA GLN A 175 -4.70 -3.56 14.89
C GLN A 175 -5.19 -3.63 16.34
N ARG A 176 -6.01 -2.69 16.81
CA ARG A 176 -6.37 -2.50 18.22
C ARG A 176 -6.89 -3.75 18.92
N PHE A 177 -7.63 -4.61 18.22
CA PHE A 177 -8.23 -5.82 18.79
C PHE A 177 -7.44 -7.10 18.51
N GLY A 178 -6.24 -6.95 17.93
CA GLY A 178 -5.33 -8.06 17.63
C GLY A 178 -5.69 -8.82 16.35
N PRO A 179 -4.69 -9.48 15.73
CA PRO A 179 -4.89 -10.27 14.53
C PRO A 179 -5.58 -11.60 14.86
N ILE A 180 -6.39 -12.08 13.91
CA ILE A 180 -6.88 -13.46 13.89
C ILE A 180 -5.89 -14.27 13.06
N ARG A 181 -5.37 -15.36 13.64
CA ARG A 181 -4.35 -16.18 12.98
C ARG A 181 -4.97 -17.05 11.91
N TYR A 182 -4.20 -17.27 10.85
CA TYR A 182 -4.57 -18.22 9.82
C TYR A 182 -4.81 -19.62 10.42
N GLY A 183 -5.89 -20.27 10.00
CA GLY A 183 -6.34 -21.56 10.52
C GLY A 183 -7.26 -21.48 11.75
N ASP A 184 -7.48 -20.29 12.32
CA ASP A 184 -8.55 -20.08 13.32
C ASP A 184 -9.92 -20.22 12.63
N SER A 185 -10.91 -20.78 13.32
CA SER A 185 -12.27 -20.90 12.79
C SER A 185 -12.96 -19.55 12.57
N ASN A 186 -12.41 -18.47 13.11
CA ASN A 186 -12.86 -17.10 12.90
C ASN A 186 -12.02 -16.34 11.88
N TYR A 187 -11.08 -17.00 11.19
CA TYR A 187 -10.29 -16.34 10.15
C TYR A 187 -11.20 -15.82 9.03
N CYS A 188 -10.85 -14.66 8.50
CA CYS A 188 -11.74 -13.92 7.61
C CYS A 188 -11.78 -14.52 6.20
N GLU A 189 -12.96 -14.53 5.59
CA GLU A 189 -13.18 -14.91 4.18
C GLU A 189 -13.22 -13.65 3.31
N CYS A 190 -12.05 -13.06 3.05
CA CYS A 190 -11.94 -11.69 2.50
C CYS A 190 -12.55 -11.45 1.11
N ASP A 191 -12.70 -12.52 0.34
CA ASP A 191 -13.23 -12.48 -1.03
C ASP A 191 -14.72 -12.80 -1.09
N SER A 192 -15.26 -13.41 -0.03
CA SER A 192 -16.68 -13.72 0.08
C SER A 192 -17.54 -12.47 0.25
N ASP A 193 -18.84 -12.63 -0.04
CA ASP A 193 -19.86 -11.67 0.36
C ASP A 193 -20.02 -11.65 1.88
N ASN A 194 -19.73 -12.76 2.56
CA ASN A 194 -19.67 -12.86 4.01
C ASN A 194 -18.23 -13.09 4.48
N VAL A 195 -17.61 -12.03 4.96
CA VAL A 195 -16.23 -12.01 5.49
C VAL A 195 -16.11 -12.71 6.85
N GLY A 196 -17.22 -12.95 7.54
CA GLY A 196 -17.25 -13.52 8.88
C GLY A 196 -17.08 -12.49 10.00
N ASN A 197 -16.66 -12.98 11.17
CA ASN A 197 -16.61 -12.20 12.42
C ASN A 197 -15.44 -11.22 12.52
N GLY A 198 -14.42 -11.40 11.67
CA GLY A 198 -13.26 -10.53 11.61
C GLY A 198 -13.42 -9.36 10.63
N VAL A 199 -12.34 -8.61 10.46
CA VAL A 199 -12.20 -7.52 9.50
C VAL A 199 -10.98 -7.78 8.63
N CYS A 200 -11.19 -8.03 7.34
CA CYS A 200 -10.11 -8.06 6.36
C CYS A 200 -9.62 -6.64 6.16
N THR A 201 -8.39 -6.36 6.58
CA THR A 201 -7.85 -5.01 6.56
C THR A 201 -6.78 -4.86 5.49
N TYR A 202 -6.81 -3.71 4.84
CA TYR A 202 -5.94 -3.35 3.74
C TYR A 202 -5.44 -1.93 3.91
N ARG A 203 -4.25 -1.69 3.37
CA ARG A 203 -3.66 -0.36 3.26
C ARG A 203 -3.65 0.08 1.81
N VAL A 204 -4.12 1.30 1.57
CA VAL A 204 -3.98 1.97 0.27
C VAL A 204 -2.55 2.55 0.20
N VAL A 205 -1.66 1.89 -0.53
CA VAL A 205 -0.20 2.17 -0.50
C VAL A 205 0.15 3.49 -1.19
N ASP A 206 -0.55 3.83 -2.26
CA ASP A 206 -0.35 5.07 -3.04
C ASP A 206 -1.22 6.24 -2.57
N GLN A 207 -1.88 6.08 -1.42
CA GLN A 207 -2.71 7.13 -0.86
C GLN A 207 -1.88 8.35 -0.49
N PHE A 208 -2.40 9.54 -0.82
CA PHE A 208 -1.80 10.80 -0.41
C PHE A 208 -1.71 10.88 1.12
N ASP A 209 -0.49 10.73 1.64
CA ASP A 209 -0.23 10.83 3.07
C ASP A 209 0.16 12.28 3.42
N PRO A 210 -0.64 13.00 4.22
CA PRO A 210 -0.35 14.40 4.52
C PRO A 210 0.96 14.56 5.29
N ASN A 211 1.43 13.59 6.07
CA ASN A 211 2.69 13.72 6.82
C ASN A 211 3.92 13.51 5.92
N THR A 212 3.82 12.61 4.94
CA THR A 212 4.85 12.31 3.95
C THR A 212 4.91 13.41 2.91
N ALA A 213 3.76 13.84 2.39
CA ALA A 213 3.65 15.03 1.56
C ALA A 213 4.16 16.26 2.33
N ARG A 214 3.81 16.44 3.61
CA ARG A 214 4.33 17.55 4.42
C ARG A 214 5.85 17.57 4.54
N LYS A 215 6.55 16.45 4.51
CA LYS A 215 8.02 16.44 4.65
C LYS A 215 8.75 17.02 3.44
N HIS A 216 8.20 16.85 2.23
CA HIS A 216 8.88 17.18 0.97
C HIS A 216 8.17 18.22 0.09
N HIS A 217 6.96 18.64 0.45
CA HIS A 217 6.18 19.56 -0.36
C HIS A 217 6.57 21.03 -0.09
N PRO A 218 6.63 21.88 -1.13
CA PRO A 218 6.94 23.31 -0.98
C PRO A 218 6.05 24.06 0.04
N CYS A 219 4.83 23.58 0.29
CA CYS A 219 3.91 24.15 1.28
C CYS A 219 4.40 23.99 2.72
N ARG A 220 5.34 23.07 3.03
CA ARG A 220 5.80 22.76 4.40
C ARG A 220 6.23 23.99 5.18
N TYR A 221 6.82 24.95 4.47
CA TYR A 221 7.45 26.14 5.04
C TYR A 221 6.48 27.30 5.24
N LEU A 222 5.21 27.15 4.87
CA LEU A 222 4.20 28.14 5.23
C LEU A 222 4.05 28.18 6.76
N PRO A 223 4.05 29.37 7.40
CA PRO A 223 4.09 29.48 8.86
C PRO A 223 2.76 29.08 9.51
N ALA A 224 1.63 29.45 8.89
CA ALA A 224 0.29 29.20 9.42
C ALA A 224 -0.24 27.81 9.03
N TYR A 225 -0.85 27.11 10.00
CA TYR A 225 -1.42 25.78 9.79
C TYR A 225 -2.52 25.77 8.73
N ASP A 226 -3.44 26.73 8.76
CA ASP A 226 -4.57 26.78 7.81
C ASP A 226 -4.10 27.04 6.38
N MET A 227 -3.07 27.88 6.21
CA MET A 227 -2.45 28.12 4.90
C MET A 227 -1.75 26.87 4.38
N ARG A 228 -1.02 26.14 5.24
CA ARG A 228 -0.45 24.84 4.88
C ARG A 228 -1.52 23.87 4.42
N LYS A 229 -2.60 23.72 5.19
CA LYS A 229 -3.71 22.82 4.86
C LYS A 229 -4.37 23.18 3.53
N GLN A 230 -4.63 24.46 3.28
CA GLN A 230 -5.19 24.95 2.00
C GLN A 230 -4.25 24.69 0.83
N CYS A 231 -2.94 24.90 1.01
CA CYS A 231 -1.93 24.62 0.01
C CYS A 231 -1.92 23.14 -0.38
N TYR A 232 -1.93 22.22 0.59
CA TYR A 232 -1.99 20.78 0.32
C TYR A 232 -3.25 20.36 -0.46
N ILE A 233 -4.41 20.87 -0.05
CA ILE A 233 -5.69 20.54 -0.71
C ILE A 233 -5.70 21.08 -2.15
N ALA A 234 -5.31 22.34 -2.34
CA ALA A 234 -5.25 22.96 -3.66
C ALA A 234 -4.26 22.26 -4.60
N CYS A 235 -3.10 21.82 -4.09
CA CYS A 235 -2.10 21.12 -4.89
C CYS A 235 -2.51 19.68 -5.24
N ARG A 236 -3.17 18.97 -4.31
CA ARG A 236 -3.77 17.65 -4.61
C ARG A 236 -4.79 17.74 -5.75
N ASP A 237 -5.63 18.76 -5.71
CA ASP A 237 -6.76 18.93 -6.64
C ASP A 237 -6.43 19.89 -7.80
N ALA A 238 -5.15 20.19 -8.05
CA ALA A 238 -4.71 21.21 -9.00
C ALA A 238 -5.20 20.94 -10.44
N ASN A 239 -5.33 19.68 -10.82
CA ASN A 239 -5.79 19.28 -12.15
C ASN A 239 -7.32 19.31 -12.30
N GLN A 240 -8.06 19.51 -11.20
CA GLN A 240 -9.53 19.50 -11.21
C GLN A 240 -10.13 20.89 -11.48
N SER A 241 -9.38 21.96 -11.24
CA SER A 241 -9.82 23.33 -11.49
C SER A 241 -8.66 24.29 -11.62
N MET A 242 -8.78 25.26 -12.53
CA MET A 242 -7.83 26.37 -12.65
C MET A 242 -7.68 27.16 -11.35
N SER A 243 -8.75 27.25 -10.54
CA SER A 243 -8.71 27.86 -9.20
C SER A 243 -7.77 27.13 -8.25
N ASN A 244 -7.82 25.79 -8.25
CA ASN A 244 -6.94 24.96 -7.42
C ASN A 244 -5.49 25.07 -7.91
N GLN A 245 -5.28 25.08 -9.23
CA GLN A 245 -3.97 25.25 -9.83
C GLN A 245 -3.30 26.57 -9.44
N LEU A 246 -4.04 27.68 -9.53
CA LEU A 246 -3.57 29.02 -9.13
C LEU A 246 -3.27 29.08 -7.62
N THR A 247 -4.19 28.57 -6.81
CA THR A 247 -4.05 28.54 -5.34
C THR A 247 -2.84 27.71 -4.90
N CYS A 248 -2.62 26.55 -5.53
CA CYS A 248 -1.44 25.73 -5.31
C CYS A 248 -0.15 26.51 -5.61
N LYS A 249 -0.01 27.04 -6.82
CA LYS A 249 1.20 27.77 -7.24
C LYS A 249 1.50 28.98 -6.35
N MET A 250 0.47 29.74 -5.97
CA MET A 250 0.62 30.90 -5.10
C MET A 250 1.17 30.50 -3.73
N LEU A 251 0.56 29.49 -3.09
CA LEU A 251 0.93 29.08 -1.74
C LEU A 251 2.27 28.33 -1.70
N GLU A 252 2.64 27.58 -2.76
CA GLU A 252 3.98 27.01 -2.91
C GLU A 252 5.06 28.11 -2.95
N THR A 253 4.82 29.15 -3.75
CA THR A 253 5.74 30.30 -3.88
C THR A 253 5.92 31.02 -2.56
N MET A 254 4.83 31.22 -1.81
CA MET A 254 4.88 31.79 -0.46
C MET A 254 5.69 30.94 0.52
N GLY A 255 5.50 29.61 0.50
CA GLY A 255 6.28 28.69 1.34
C GLY A 255 7.78 28.76 1.05
N MET A 256 8.17 28.72 -0.22
CA MET A 256 9.57 28.80 -0.63
C MET A 256 10.22 30.16 -0.29
N THR A 257 9.46 31.26 -0.43
CA THR A 257 9.91 32.60 -0.06
C THR A 257 10.18 32.69 1.44
N TYR A 258 9.30 32.11 2.26
CA TYR A 258 9.49 32.05 3.70
C TYR A 258 10.74 31.24 4.07
N LEU A 259 10.92 30.05 3.47
CA LEU A 259 12.12 29.25 3.67
C LEU A 259 13.41 30.02 3.33
N SER A 260 13.44 30.67 2.16
CA SER A 260 14.61 31.43 1.73
C SER A 260 14.97 32.54 2.73
N LYS A 261 13.96 33.26 3.26
CA LYS A 261 14.17 34.25 4.31
C LYS A 261 14.73 33.64 5.60
N THR A 262 14.21 32.48 6.02
CA THR A 262 14.70 31.78 7.22
C THR A 262 16.14 31.29 7.05
N ILE A 263 16.50 30.75 5.88
CA ILE A 263 17.87 30.32 5.58
C ILE A 263 18.83 31.53 5.61
N ASN A 264 18.47 32.62 4.94
CA ASN A 264 19.31 33.82 4.91
C ASN A 264 19.51 34.40 6.31
N LYS A 265 18.45 34.45 7.12
CA LYS A 265 18.56 34.87 8.53
C LYS A 265 19.52 33.97 9.33
N HIS A 266 19.48 32.65 9.13
CA HIS A 266 20.42 31.74 9.79
C HIS A 266 21.87 31.90 9.31
N ASN A 267 22.08 32.23 8.04
CA ASN A 267 23.42 32.50 7.51
C ASN A 267 23.98 33.83 8.05
N ASP A 268 23.13 34.82 8.24
CA ASP A 268 23.49 36.13 8.80
C ASP A 268 23.79 36.03 10.32
N GLU A 269 23.10 35.15 11.05
CA GLU A 269 23.33 34.91 12.49
C GLU A 269 24.47 33.90 12.77
N GLY A 270 24.85 33.06 11.79
CA GLY A 270 25.91 32.05 11.89
C GLY A 270 27.32 32.52 11.54
N GLY A 271 27.50 33.77 11.11
CA GLY A 271 28.80 34.36 10.75
C GLY A 271 29.74 34.68 11.91
N SER A 272 29.34 34.42 13.16
CA SER A 272 30.15 34.74 14.34
C SER A 272 30.10 33.64 15.40
N GLN A 273 30.57 32.44 15.06
CA GLN A 273 31.36 31.52 15.91
C GLN A 273 31.47 30.16 15.22
N LEU A 274 32.51 29.98 14.41
CA LEU A 274 33.03 28.66 14.09
C LEU A 274 34.52 28.62 14.48
N HIS A 275 34.80 28.67 15.78
CA HIS A 275 36.06 28.14 16.27
C HIS A 275 35.92 26.62 16.27
N MET A 276 36.55 26.00 15.28
CA MET A 276 36.60 24.57 15.12
C MET A 276 37.18 23.93 16.38
N LEU A 277 36.38 23.11 17.06
CA LEU A 277 36.92 22.08 17.96
C LEU A 277 37.28 20.87 17.09
N GLY A 278 38.45 20.95 16.45
CA GLY A 278 39.24 19.78 16.10
C GLY A 278 39.97 19.32 17.36
N GLY A 279 39.81 18.06 17.74
CA GLY A 279 40.59 17.45 18.80
C GLY A 279 42.04 17.26 18.38
N ASP A 280 42.96 17.31 19.34
CA ASP A 280 43.87 16.21 19.60
C ASP A 280 44.65 16.41 20.91
N ALA A 281 45.07 15.27 21.45
CA ALA A 281 45.64 15.05 22.76
C ALA A 281 47.13 15.44 22.89
N GLY A 282 47.53 15.71 24.14
CA GLY A 282 48.86 15.34 24.65
C GLY A 282 49.84 16.50 24.91
N GLY A 283 50.39 16.54 26.13
CA GLY A 283 51.71 17.15 26.35
C GLY A 283 51.86 18.00 27.62
N SER A 284 52.28 17.34 28.69
CA SER A 284 53.03 17.81 29.87
C SER A 284 53.78 19.16 29.75
N GLY A 285 53.78 19.96 30.83
CA GLY A 285 54.72 21.09 30.96
C GLY A 285 54.41 22.07 32.10
N SER A 286 54.93 21.76 33.29
CA SER A 286 55.07 22.62 34.47
C SER A 286 55.81 23.95 34.22
N ASN A 287 55.34 25.08 34.79
CA ASN A 287 56.07 25.90 35.80
C ASN A 287 55.45 27.27 36.12
N LEU A 288 55.48 27.56 37.44
CA LEU A 288 55.73 28.82 38.17
C LEU A 288 55.37 30.20 37.59
N GLY A 289 54.73 31.02 38.45
CA GLY A 289 55.26 32.35 38.81
C GLY A 289 54.27 33.52 38.84
N THR A 290 54.00 34.04 40.06
CA THR A 290 53.99 35.48 40.49
C THR A 290 53.52 36.54 39.46
N PHE A 291 52.57 37.44 39.76
CA PHE A 291 52.35 38.31 40.93
C PHE A 291 50.85 38.61 41.12
#